data_AF-A0A9D2D061-F1
#
_entry.id   AF-A0A9D2D061-F1
#
_cell.length_a   1.000
_cell.length_b   1.000
_cell.length_c   1.000
_cell.angle_alpha   90.00
_cell.angle_beta   90.00
_cell.angle_gamma   90.00
#
_symmetry.space_group_name_H-M   'P 1'
#
loop_
_entity.id
_entity.type
_entity.pdbx_description
1 polymer ?
#
loop_
_entity_poly.entity_id
_entity_poly.type
_entity_poly.pdbx_seq_one_letter_code
_entity_poly.pdbx_strand_id
1 'polypeptide(L)'
;MKFRVLQKSAVSPLVEWLAYYDGEELVGFTYLVSDGALAYLFYFAVCSSKRSLGYGGKILSDLKARRNGETLVLDIEACGEPAKNSEQRLRRRAFYMRNGFTPAGFEATYRGVRYDAMKFGGECGKQRLMQLFKQYRREVLGKNK
;
A
#
# COMPACT_ATOMS: atom_id res chain seq x y z
N MET A 1 8.73 -21.94 1.91
CA MET A 1 8.71 -21.37 0.55
C MET A 1 9.42 -20.03 0.58
N LYS A 2 10.52 -19.86 -0.16
CA LYS A 2 11.31 -18.61 -0.18
C LYS A 2 10.73 -17.68 -1.25
N PHE A 3 10.13 -16.55 -0.85
CA PHE A 3 9.77 -15.48 -1.80
C PHE A 3 11.04 -14.77 -2.25
N ARG A 4 11.22 -14.58 -3.55
CA ARG A 4 12.29 -13.76 -4.12
C ARG A 4 11.71 -12.44 -4.60
N VAL A 5 12.33 -11.36 -4.17
CA VAL A 5 12.13 -10.01 -4.71
C VAL A 5 13.21 -9.82 -5.77
N LEU A 6 12.83 -9.62 -7.03
CA LEU A 6 13.79 -9.71 -8.13
C LEU A 6 14.01 -8.43 -8.94
N GLN A 7 13.43 -7.30 -8.54
CA GLN A 7 13.80 -6.02 -9.15
C GLN A 7 13.44 -4.85 -8.24
N LYS A 8 14.47 -4.17 -7.72
CA LYS A 8 14.38 -2.88 -7.03
C LYS A 8 14.80 -1.82 -8.04
N SER A 9 13.86 -1.00 -8.52
CA SER A 9 14.17 0.21 -9.28
C SER A 9 13.65 1.39 -8.49
N ALA A 10 14.54 2.33 -8.15
CA ALA A 10 14.20 3.50 -7.37
C ALA A 10 14.91 4.70 -8.00
N VAL A 11 14.14 5.61 -8.59
CA VAL A 11 14.63 6.91 -9.09
C VAL A 11 15.00 7.83 -7.92
N SER A 12 14.54 7.50 -6.71
CA SER A 12 14.78 8.23 -5.46
C SER A 12 14.84 7.26 -4.28
N PRO A 13 15.64 7.54 -3.23
CA PRO A 13 15.65 6.74 -2.00
C PRO A 13 14.27 6.68 -1.30
N LEU A 14 13.36 7.59 -1.62
CA LEU A 14 12.00 7.59 -1.09
C LEU A 14 11.10 6.52 -1.70
N VAL A 15 11.47 5.92 -2.83
CA VAL A 15 10.60 5.00 -3.57
C VAL A 15 11.14 3.58 -3.48
N GLU A 16 10.24 2.64 -3.22
CA GLU A 16 10.54 1.23 -3.41
C GLU A 16 9.46 0.58 -4.27
N TRP A 17 9.89 0.03 -5.40
CA TRP A 17 9.07 -0.85 -6.21
C TRP A 17 9.59 -2.28 -6.10
N LEU A 18 8.72 -3.21 -5.74
CA LEU A 18 9.05 -4.63 -5.60
C LEU A 18 8.11 -5.47 -6.46
N ALA A 19 8.68 -6.34 -7.30
CA ALA A 19 7.98 -7.47 -7.89
C ALA A 19 8.19 -8.73 -7.06
N TYR A 20 7.13 -9.49 -6.84
CA TYR A 20 7.14 -10.73 -6.05
C TYR A 20 7.00 -11.92 -7.00
N TYR A 21 7.90 -12.88 -6.83
CA TYR A 21 7.91 -14.13 -7.61
C TYR A 21 7.75 -15.36 -6.72
N ASP A 22 7.08 -16.37 -7.26
CA ASP A 22 7.10 -17.75 -6.76
C ASP A 22 7.82 -18.63 -7.79
N GLY A 23 9.07 -18.99 -7.49
CA GLY A 23 9.99 -19.49 -8.51
C GLY A 23 10.27 -18.41 -9.56
N GLU A 24 9.93 -18.69 -10.82
CA GLU A 24 10.06 -17.78 -11.95
C GLU A 24 8.75 -17.06 -12.30
N GLU A 25 7.65 -17.39 -11.61
CA GLU A 25 6.33 -16.83 -11.92
C GLU A 25 6.08 -15.53 -11.13
N LEU A 26 5.73 -14.45 -11.85
CA LEU A 26 5.30 -13.20 -11.24
C LEU A 26 3.93 -13.38 -10.55
N VAL A 27 3.88 -13.13 -9.23
CA VAL A 27 2.65 -13.26 -8.44
C VAL A 27 2.01 -11.92 -8.08
N GLY A 28 2.79 -10.83 -8.07
CA GLY A 28 2.28 -9.51 -7.73
C GLY A 28 3.38 -8.46 -7.62
N PHE A 29 2.99 -7.25 -7.26
CA PHE A 29 3.94 -6.16 -7.02
C PHE A 29 3.42 -5.19 -5.96
N THR A 30 4.36 -4.43 -5.38
CA THR A 30 4.09 -3.28 -4.52
C THR A 30 4.88 -2.06 -4.98
N TYR A 31 4.30 -0.88 -4.81
CA TYR A 31 4.99 0.41 -4.94
C TYR A 31 4.78 1.20 -3.65
N LEU A 32 5.86 1.56 -3.00
CA LEU A 32 5.88 2.31 -1.76
C LEU A 32 6.61 3.63 -1.91
N VAL A 33 6.17 4.59 -1.10
CA VAL A 33 6.92 5.80 -0.78
C VAL A 33 7.21 5.78 0.71
N SER A 34 8.47 5.92 1.13
CA SER A 34 8.87 5.87 2.53
C SER A 34 9.97 6.88 2.85
N ASP A 35 9.92 7.46 4.05
CA ASP A 35 11.00 8.27 4.64
C ASP A 35 11.72 7.56 5.80
N GLY A 36 11.52 6.24 5.94
CA GLY A 36 12.14 5.42 6.99
C GLY A 36 11.42 5.46 8.35
N ALA A 37 10.40 6.32 8.53
CA ALA A 37 9.52 6.28 9.68
C ALA A 37 8.06 5.97 9.27
N LEU A 38 7.64 6.46 8.10
CA LEU A 38 6.33 6.20 7.51
C LEU A 38 6.52 5.64 6.10
N ALA A 39 5.82 4.54 5.80
CA ALA A 39 5.70 3.99 4.46
C ALA A 39 4.26 4.08 3.97
N TYR A 40 4.04 4.65 2.79
CA TYR A 40 2.76 4.67 2.11
C TYR A 40 2.76 3.70 0.92
N LEU A 41 1.85 2.73 0.93
CA LEU A 41 1.68 1.73 -0.12
C LEU A 41 0.72 2.27 -1.19
N PHE A 42 1.27 2.90 -2.22
CA PHE A 42 0.50 3.47 -3.34
C PHE A 42 -0.18 2.39 -4.19
N TYR A 43 0.58 1.36 -4.55
CA TYR A 43 0.08 0.29 -5.41
C TYR A 43 0.38 -1.06 -4.80
N PHE A 44 -0.63 -1.91 -4.78
CA PHE A 44 -0.52 -3.31 -4.42
C PHE A 44 -1.44 -4.13 -5.32
N ALA A 45 -0.85 -5.05 -6.07
CA ALA A 45 -1.61 -5.95 -6.93
C ALA A 45 -1.09 -7.37 -6.83
N VAL A 46 -2.03 -8.31 -6.89
CA VAL A 46 -1.79 -9.74 -7.09
C VAL A 46 -2.33 -10.13 -8.46
N CYS A 47 -1.53 -10.86 -9.22
CA CYS A 47 -1.91 -11.40 -10.53
C CYS A 47 -3.26 -12.11 -10.43
N SER A 48 -4.15 -11.89 -11.39
CA SER A 48 -5.54 -12.38 -11.34
C SER A 48 -5.62 -13.90 -11.13
N SER A 49 -4.78 -14.65 -11.85
CA SER A 49 -4.64 -16.12 -11.73
C SER A 49 -4.09 -16.61 -10.39
N LYS A 50 -3.55 -15.70 -9.56
CA LYS A 50 -2.94 -16.00 -8.26
C LYS A 50 -3.76 -15.45 -7.08
N ARG A 51 -4.92 -14.81 -7.35
CA ARG A 51 -5.82 -14.32 -6.30
C ARG A 51 -6.46 -15.48 -5.55
N SER A 52 -6.80 -15.23 -4.29
CA SER A 52 -7.39 -16.23 -3.38
C SER A 52 -6.51 -17.45 -3.06
N LEU A 53 -5.24 -17.48 -3.51
CA LEU A 53 -4.25 -18.51 -3.16
C LEU A 53 -3.33 -18.10 -1.99
N GLY A 54 -3.69 -17.04 -1.26
CA GLY A 54 -2.95 -16.55 -0.09
C GLY A 54 -1.74 -15.64 -0.39
N TYR A 55 -1.36 -15.43 -1.66
CA TYR A 55 -0.22 -14.56 -2.00
C TYR A 55 -0.35 -13.14 -1.48
N GLY A 56 -1.56 -12.56 -1.52
CA GLY A 56 -1.76 -11.19 -1.03
C GLY A 56 -1.40 -11.04 0.46
N GLY A 57 -1.78 -12.01 1.29
CA GLY A 57 -1.41 -12.00 2.71
C GLY A 57 0.09 -12.25 2.92
N LYS A 58 0.69 -13.16 2.14
CA LYS A 58 2.14 -13.43 2.18
C LYS A 58 2.96 -12.19 1.81
N ILE A 59 2.55 -11.44 0.78
CA ILE A 59 3.17 -10.17 0.36
C ILE A 59 3.06 -9.13 1.48
N LEU A 60 1.88 -8.94 2.08
CA LEU A 60 1.72 -8.00 3.19
C LEU A 60 2.56 -8.40 4.41
N SER A 61 2.68 -9.69 4.71
CA SER A 61 3.53 -10.17 5.81
C SER A 61 5.02 -9.91 5.56
N ASP A 62 5.52 -10.17 4.35
CA ASP A 62 6.89 -9.83 3.96
C ASP A 62 7.14 -8.31 4.02
N LEU A 63 6.19 -7.52 3.51
CA LEU A 63 6.28 -6.06 3.56
C LEU A 63 6.36 -5.53 5.00
N LYS A 64 5.49 -6.01 5.90
CA LYS A 64 5.53 -5.65 7.32
C LYS A 64 6.85 -6.03 8.00
N ALA A 65 7.41 -7.19 7.65
CA ALA A 65 8.70 -7.63 8.18
C ALA A 65 9.87 -6.75 7.70
N ARG A 66 9.88 -6.38 6.41
CA ARG A 66 10.89 -5.47 5.83
C ARG A 66 10.82 -4.05 6.40
N ARG A 67 9.61 -3.62 6.75
CA ARG A 67 9.29 -2.28 7.26
C ARG A 67 9.13 -2.26 8.78
N ASN A 68 9.82 -3.17 9.48
CA ASN A 68 9.77 -3.22 10.92
C ASN A 68 10.24 -1.89 11.54
N GLY A 69 9.42 -1.31 12.40
CA GLY A 69 9.65 0.01 13.00
C GLY A 69 9.04 1.18 12.21
N GLU A 70 8.62 0.98 10.96
CA GLU A 70 7.86 1.98 10.19
C GLU A 70 6.35 1.80 10.40
N THR A 71 5.60 2.90 10.36
CA THR A 71 4.13 2.82 10.20
C THR A 71 3.81 2.62 8.72
N LEU A 72 3.06 1.59 8.37
CA LEU A 72 2.61 1.33 7.00
C LEU A 72 1.19 1.85 6.80
N VAL A 73 0.96 2.69 5.80
CA VAL A 73 -0.34 3.31 5.49
C VAL A 73 -0.75 3.03 4.05
N LEU A 74 -2.06 2.84 3.83
CA LEU A 74 -2.67 2.73 2.50
C LEU A 74 -4.10 3.26 2.52
N ASP A 75 -4.61 3.60 1.35
CA ASP A 75 -6.00 4.03 1.18
C ASP A 75 -6.84 2.90 0.56
N ILE A 76 -8.06 2.71 1.07
CA ILE A 76 -9.10 1.86 0.46
C ILE A 76 -10.34 2.69 0.14
N GLU A 77 -11.05 2.39 -0.94
CA GLU A 77 -12.32 3.05 -1.22
C GLU A 77 -13.29 2.89 -0.03
N ALA A 78 -13.88 4.01 0.41
CA ALA A 78 -14.79 4.04 1.54
C ALA A 78 -16.04 3.17 1.26
N CYS A 79 -16.46 2.41 2.27
CA CYS A 79 -17.58 1.47 2.15
C CYS A 79 -18.97 2.12 2.38
N GLY A 80 -19.03 3.38 2.81
CA GLY A 80 -20.26 4.02 3.29
C GLY A 80 -21.20 4.57 2.21
N GLU A 81 -20.76 4.63 0.95
CA GLU A 81 -21.55 5.21 -0.15
C GLU A 81 -21.95 4.14 -1.19
N PRO A 82 -23.18 4.19 -1.73
CA PRO A 82 -23.59 3.31 -2.82
C PRO A 82 -22.66 3.44 -4.03
N ALA A 83 -22.09 2.32 -4.47
CA ALA A 83 -21.21 2.26 -5.63
C ALA A 83 -21.40 0.91 -6.34
N LYS A 84 -21.18 0.88 -7.66
CA LYS A 84 -21.25 -0.36 -8.47
C LYS A 84 -20.30 -1.46 -7.95
N ASN A 85 -19.23 -1.08 -7.24
CA ASN A 85 -18.23 -1.99 -6.69
C ASN A 85 -18.31 -2.14 -5.17
N SER A 86 -19.46 -1.87 -4.53
CA SER A 86 -19.65 -1.91 -3.06
C SER A 86 -19.14 -3.21 -2.41
N GLU A 87 -19.48 -4.38 -2.96
CA GLU A 87 -18.99 -5.65 -2.46
C GLU A 87 -17.46 -5.78 -2.54
N GLN A 88 -16.85 -5.24 -3.60
CA GLN A 88 -15.40 -5.25 -3.76
C GLN A 88 -14.73 -4.38 -2.68
N ARG A 89 -15.34 -3.23 -2.32
CA ARG A 89 -14.86 -2.37 -1.24
C ARG A 89 -14.91 -3.09 0.11
N LEU A 90 -16.02 -3.76 0.41
CA LEU A 90 -16.16 -4.58 1.62
C LEU A 90 -15.11 -5.71 1.68
N ARG A 91 -14.91 -6.43 0.57
CA ARG A 91 -13.89 -7.49 0.48
C ARG A 91 -12.47 -6.95 0.70
N ARG A 92 -12.14 -5.79 0.13
CA ARG A 92 -10.83 -5.13 0.34
C ARG A 92 -10.63 -4.73 1.79
N ARG A 93 -11.62 -4.07 2.41
CA ARG A 93 -11.57 -3.70 3.82
C ARG A 93 -11.34 -4.92 4.71
N ALA A 94 -12.14 -5.97 4.53
CA ALA A 94 -12.00 -7.21 5.29
C ALA A 94 -10.63 -7.88 5.07
N PHE A 95 -10.09 -7.84 3.85
CA PHE A 95 -8.76 -8.36 3.54
C PHE A 95 -7.66 -7.63 4.31
N TYR A 96 -7.65 -6.29 4.33
CA TYR A 96 -6.63 -5.54 5.08
C TYR A 96 -6.78 -5.70 6.59
N MET A 97 -8.01 -5.71 7.12
CA MET A 97 -8.27 -5.95 8.54
C MET A 97 -7.78 -7.33 8.99
N ARG A 98 -8.04 -8.40 8.23
CA ARG A 98 -7.51 -9.74 8.52
C ARG A 98 -5.98 -9.82 8.44
N ASN A 99 -5.33 -8.90 7.73
CA ASN A 99 -3.87 -8.80 7.66
C ASN A 99 -3.29 -7.83 8.69
N GLY A 100 -4.09 -7.38 9.66
CA GLY A 100 -3.65 -6.60 10.82
C GLY A 100 -3.71 -5.09 10.64
N PHE A 101 -4.26 -4.59 9.53
CA PHE A 101 -4.46 -3.15 9.37
C PHE A 101 -5.71 -2.67 10.12
N THR A 102 -5.63 -1.48 10.70
CA THR A 102 -6.74 -0.79 11.36
C THR A 102 -7.04 0.54 10.67
N PRO A 103 -8.25 1.11 10.82
CA PRO A 103 -8.50 2.48 10.37
C PRO A 103 -7.48 3.46 10.99
N ALA A 104 -6.99 4.40 10.18
CA ALA A 104 -6.07 5.44 10.63
C ALA A 104 -6.79 6.70 11.16
N GLY A 105 -8.13 6.74 11.07
CA GLY A 105 -8.96 7.83 11.60
C GLY A 105 -9.03 9.06 10.70
N PHE A 106 -8.60 8.98 9.46
CA PHE A 106 -8.73 10.06 8.48
C PHE A 106 -9.03 9.53 7.08
N GLU A 107 -9.54 10.43 6.24
CA GLU A 107 -9.97 10.13 4.88
C GLU A 107 -9.35 11.10 3.86
N ALA A 108 -9.38 10.67 2.61
CA ALA A 108 -9.02 11.45 1.43
C ALA A 108 -10.11 11.35 0.35
N THR A 109 -10.23 12.39 -0.47
CA THR A 109 -11.10 12.39 -1.66
C THR A 109 -10.23 12.56 -2.89
N TYR A 110 -10.35 11.65 -3.84
CA TYR A 110 -9.64 11.72 -5.12
C TYR A 110 -10.60 11.43 -6.27
N ARG A 111 -10.67 12.37 -7.23
CA ARG A 111 -11.57 12.29 -8.41
C ARG A 111 -13.03 11.95 -8.04
N GLY A 112 -13.53 12.55 -6.95
CA GLY A 112 -14.91 12.32 -6.47
C GLY A 112 -15.13 10.99 -5.73
N VAL A 113 -14.08 10.20 -5.49
CA VAL A 113 -14.17 8.96 -4.70
C VAL A 113 -13.53 9.19 -3.33
N ARG A 114 -14.25 8.82 -2.26
CA ARG A 114 -13.73 8.81 -0.90
C ARG A 114 -12.92 7.56 -0.60
N TYR A 115 -11.86 7.74 0.17
CA TYR A 115 -10.96 6.70 0.62
C TYR A 115 -10.74 6.80 2.13
N ASP A 116 -10.81 5.65 2.79
CA ASP A 116 -10.45 5.46 4.19
C ASP A 116 -8.97 5.08 4.27
N ALA A 117 -8.20 5.83 5.04
CA ALA A 117 -6.83 5.45 5.33
C ALA A 117 -6.79 4.30 6.35
N MET A 118 -6.00 3.28 6.05
CA MET A 118 -5.72 2.12 6.89
C MET A 118 -4.24 2.12 7.27
N LYS A 119 -3.92 1.72 8.51
CA LYS A 119 -2.55 1.67 9.03
C LYS A 119 -2.19 0.32 9.65
N PHE A 120 -0.91 -0.02 9.63
CA PHE A 120 -0.30 -1.08 10.42
C PHE A 120 0.93 -0.53 11.15
N GLY A 121 1.15 -0.95 12.39
CA GLY A 121 2.24 -0.46 13.22
C GLY A 121 1.82 0.76 14.05
N GLY A 122 2.68 1.77 14.10
CA GLY A 122 2.51 2.95 14.96
C GLY A 122 1.31 3.84 14.59
N GLU A 123 1.21 4.96 15.30
CA GLU A 123 0.24 6.01 14.97
C GLU A 123 0.71 6.81 13.75
N CYS A 124 -0.25 7.25 12.94
CA CYS A 124 -0.01 8.19 11.85
C CYS A 124 -1.21 9.12 11.74
N GLY A 125 -0.96 10.43 11.79
CA GLY A 125 -1.96 11.44 11.50
C GLY A 125 -1.89 11.91 10.04
N LYS A 126 -3.01 12.47 9.54
CA LYS A 126 -3.11 13.03 8.18
C LYS A 126 -1.97 14.00 7.84
N GLN A 127 -1.56 14.84 8.78
CA GLN A 127 -0.48 15.82 8.58
C GLN A 127 0.86 15.15 8.26
N ARG A 128 1.21 14.06 8.96
CA ARG A 128 2.46 13.32 8.73
C ARG A 128 2.47 12.69 7.34
N LEU A 129 1.35 12.09 6.92
CA LEU A 129 1.21 11.56 5.58
C LEU A 129 1.34 12.66 4.49
N MET A 130 0.76 13.84 4.72
CA MET A 130 0.89 14.97 3.80
C MET A 130 2.32 15.50 3.70
N GLN A 131 3.10 15.45 4.78
CA GLN A 131 4.53 15.79 4.73
C GLN A 131 5.31 14.82 3.84
N LEU A 132 5.06 13.51 3.97
CA LEU A 132 5.66 12.49 3.10
C LEU A 132 5.29 12.73 1.63
N PHE A 133 4.03 13.05 1.32
CA PHE A 133 3.61 13.35 -0.05
C PHE A 133 4.20 14.66 -0.59
N LYS A 134 4.38 15.68 0.25
CA LYS A 134 5.07 16.91 -0.15
C LYS A 134 6.53 16.63 -0.51
N GLN A 135 7.20 15.80 0.29
CA GLN A 135 8.57 15.36 0.01
C GLN A 135 8.65 14.56 -1.29
N TYR A 136 7.78 13.55 -1.43
CA TYR A 136 7.65 12.75 -2.65
C TYR A 136 7.42 13.59 -3.91
N ARG A 137 6.52 14.57 -3.85
CA ARG A 137 6.29 15.50 -4.98
C ARG A 137 7.54 16.30 -5.33
N ARG A 138 8.26 16.80 -4.34
CA ARG A 138 9.46 17.61 -4.54
C ARG A 138 10.59 16.81 -5.16
N GLU A 139 10.83 15.60 -4.64
CA GLU A 139 12.05 14.82 -4.91
C GLU A 139 11.88 13.77 -6.00
N VAL A 140 10.65 13.31 -6.25
CA VAL A 140 10.39 12.23 -7.21
C VAL A 140 9.59 12.72 -8.41
N LEU A 141 8.51 13.48 -8.15
CA LEU A 141 7.64 13.98 -9.21
C LEU A 141 8.08 15.32 -9.78
N GLY A 142 9.25 15.84 -9.35
CA GLY A 142 9.89 17.11 -9.72
C GLY A 142 9.08 18.02 -10.65
N LYS A 143 8.60 19.15 -10.13
CA LYS A 143 7.83 20.20 -10.83
C LYS A 143 7.99 20.16 -12.36
N ASN A 144 7.03 19.53 -13.04
CA ASN A 144 6.71 19.87 -14.41
C ASN A 144 5.38 20.65 -14.36
N LYS A 145 5.54 21.97 -14.53
CA LYS A 145 4.57 23.09 -14.45
C LYS A 145 4.45 23.73 -13.07
#